data_AF-A0A3D2GX39-F1
#
_entry.id   AF-A0A3D2GX39-F1
#
_cell.length_a   1.000
_cell.length_b   1.000
_cell.length_c   1.000
_cell.angle_alpha   90.00
_cell.angle_beta   90.00
_cell.angle_gamma   90.00
#
_symmetry.space_group_name_H-M   'P 1'
#
loop_
_entity.id
_entity.type
_entity.pdbx_description
1 polymer ?
#
loop_
_entity_poly.entity_id
_entity_poly.type
_entity_poly.pdbx_seq_one_letter_code
_entity_poly.pdbx_strand_id
1 'polypeptide(L)'
;MKDFTCPSSFAKQLQTILPQTKTLIILHIPDISDISTKFRPGAAVGFAEDNRDCTDENGKAYAKYIKANATKLAGLAIEHPALFYLMLREKLISAKDLDAFTKAVQDSGNTELIAAVLDYANSSVSEKDKAKVQQKKETLDTNVTNFLFDAEQIEQISGKTFAVTGKLKTFASRNELQACLDACGATLTERLSRDVNYLITNTPDSDTAKNREAESLGISRITEAQFNEMVGRKV
;
A
#
# COMPACT_ATOMS: atom_id res chain seq x y z
N MET A 1 -22.99 25.10 -8.78
CA MET A 1 -22.94 24.70 -7.36
C MET A 1 -22.17 23.40 -7.30
N LYS A 2 -20.97 23.37 -6.70
CA LYS A 2 -20.20 22.12 -6.57
C LYS A 2 -20.54 21.37 -5.28
N ASP A 3 -20.86 22.11 -4.22
CA ASP A 3 -21.15 21.51 -2.91
C ASP A 3 -22.51 22.01 -2.41
N PHE A 4 -23.42 21.09 -2.10
CA PHE A 4 -24.70 21.36 -1.47
C PHE A 4 -24.77 20.57 -0.16
N THR A 5 -24.62 21.28 0.96
CA THR A 5 -24.80 20.69 2.29
C THR A 5 -26.27 20.68 2.64
N CYS A 6 -26.85 19.50 2.75
CA CYS A 6 -28.26 19.32 3.08
C CYS A 6 -28.47 19.46 4.59
N PRO A 7 -29.36 20.36 5.07
CA PRO A 7 -29.67 20.47 6.49
C PRO A 7 -30.27 19.16 7.03
N SER A 8 -29.93 18.78 8.26
CA SER A 8 -30.40 17.53 8.87
C SER A 8 -31.93 17.42 8.96
N SER A 9 -32.65 18.56 8.99
CA SER A 9 -34.12 18.60 8.96
C SER A 9 -34.73 17.94 7.74
N PHE A 10 -33.99 17.86 6.62
CA PHE A 10 -34.44 17.22 5.39
C PHE A 10 -34.12 15.72 5.31
N ALA A 11 -33.42 15.14 6.30
CA ALA A 11 -32.97 13.74 6.27
C ALA A 11 -34.09 12.74 5.94
N LYS A 12 -35.29 12.96 6.49
CA LYS A 12 -36.48 12.12 6.28
C LYS A 12 -37.13 12.32 4.90
N GLN A 13 -36.94 13.49 4.29
CA GLN A 13 -37.48 13.86 2.99
C GLN A 13 -36.54 13.54 1.82
N LEU A 14 -35.29 13.14 2.09
CA LEU A 14 -34.29 12.79 1.07
C LEU A 14 -34.82 11.76 0.06
N GLN A 15 -35.67 10.82 0.48
CA GLN A 15 -36.22 9.82 -0.44
C GLN A 15 -37.17 10.41 -1.49
N THR A 16 -37.81 11.53 -1.17
CA THR A 16 -38.78 12.23 -2.02
C THR A 16 -38.11 13.27 -2.90
N ILE A 17 -37.01 13.86 -2.41
CA ILE A 17 -36.30 14.97 -3.07
C ILE A 17 -35.22 14.46 -4.04
N LEU A 18 -34.52 13.38 -3.68
CA LEU A 18 -33.41 12.88 -4.50
C LEU A 18 -33.92 12.01 -5.66
N PRO A 19 -33.27 12.09 -6.84
CA PRO A 19 -33.64 11.29 -7.99
C PRO A 19 -33.49 9.79 -7.69
N GLN A 20 -34.38 8.98 -8.26
CA GLN A 20 -34.22 7.53 -8.24
C GLN A 20 -33.11 7.14 -9.21
N THR A 21 -31.90 6.96 -8.68
CA THR A 21 -30.72 6.54 -9.45
C THR A 21 -30.09 5.31 -8.84
N LYS A 22 -29.43 4.52 -9.68
CA LYS A 22 -28.57 3.40 -9.26
C LYS A 22 -27.19 3.90 -8.80
N THR A 23 -26.80 5.10 -9.22
CA THR A 23 -25.52 5.73 -8.85
C THR A 23 -25.57 6.22 -7.41
N LEU A 24 -24.46 6.05 -6.68
CA LEU A 24 -24.34 6.60 -5.34
C LEU A 24 -24.45 8.12 -5.37
N ILE A 25 -25.25 8.69 -4.48
CA ILE A 25 -25.32 10.13 -4.24
C ILE A 25 -24.48 10.45 -3.01
N ILE A 26 -23.43 11.24 -3.16
CA ILE A 26 -22.64 11.76 -2.04
C ILE A 26 -23.46 12.84 -1.34
N LEU A 27 -23.55 12.73 0.00
CA LEU A 27 -24.37 13.64 0.80
C LEU A 27 -23.52 14.32 1.88
N HIS A 28 -23.46 15.64 1.82
CA HIS A 28 -22.84 16.45 2.86
C HIS A 28 -23.94 16.86 3.84
N ILE A 29 -24.02 16.19 4.97
CA ILE A 29 -25.10 16.36 5.95
C ILE A 29 -24.52 16.28 7.36
N PRO A 30 -24.89 17.18 8.29
CA PRO A 30 -24.27 17.23 9.60
C PRO A 30 -24.44 15.93 10.42
N ASP A 31 -25.64 15.34 10.42
CA ASP A 31 -25.98 14.17 11.24
C ASP A 31 -26.53 13.01 10.39
N ILE A 32 -26.01 11.81 10.62
CA ILE A 32 -26.37 10.58 9.91
C ILE A 32 -27.57 9.83 10.54
N SER A 33 -27.95 10.17 11.78
CA SER A 33 -28.86 9.38 12.61
C SER A 33 -30.24 9.19 11.97
N ASP A 34 -30.82 10.29 11.46
CA ASP A 34 -32.15 10.30 10.85
C ASP A 34 -32.15 9.99 9.33
N ILE A 35 -31.00 9.65 8.77
CA ILE A 35 -30.87 9.33 7.35
C ILE A 35 -31.28 7.88 7.10
N SER A 36 -32.06 7.67 6.05
CA SER A 36 -32.39 6.34 5.54
C SER A 36 -31.13 5.53 5.22
N THR A 37 -31.13 4.24 5.56
CA THR A 37 -29.98 3.33 5.39
C THR A 37 -29.39 3.32 3.97
N LYS A 38 -30.24 3.51 2.95
CA LYS A 38 -29.81 3.57 1.54
C LYS A 38 -28.86 4.73 1.21
N PHE A 39 -28.94 5.82 1.97
CA PHE A 39 -28.16 7.04 1.73
C PHE A 39 -26.95 7.18 2.66
N ARG A 40 -26.86 6.34 3.70
CA ARG A 40 -25.77 6.38 4.68
C ARG A 40 -24.37 6.15 4.09
N PRO A 41 -24.15 5.28 3.08
CA PRO A 41 -22.84 5.14 2.46
C PRO A 41 -22.36 6.43 1.81
N GLY A 42 -23.22 7.10 1.04
CA GLY A 42 -22.90 8.38 0.40
C GLY A 42 -22.74 9.53 1.40
N ALA A 43 -23.48 9.48 2.51
CA ALA A 43 -23.29 10.42 3.62
C ALA A 43 -21.93 10.23 4.32
N ALA A 44 -21.45 8.99 4.46
CA ALA A 44 -20.14 8.70 5.03
C ALA A 44 -19.00 9.18 4.13
N VAL A 45 -19.16 9.09 2.80
CA VAL A 45 -18.23 9.69 1.84
C VAL A 45 -18.20 11.21 2.00
N GLY A 46 -19.37 11.88 1.99
CA GLY A 46 -19.43 13.34 2.16
C GLY A 46 -18.84 13.81 3.49
N PHE A 47 -19.08 13.07 4.58
CA PHE A 47 -18.43 13.32 5.88
C PHE A 47 -16.90 13.29 5.79
N ALA A 48 -16.34 12.32 5.06
CA ALA A 48 -14.90 12.20 4.90
C ALA A 48 -14.30 13.29 4.00
N GLU A 49 -14.99 13.63 2.90
CA GLU A 49 -14.59 14.71 1.99
C GLU A 49 -14.60 16.09 2.68
N ASP A 50 -15.55 16.30 3.59
CA ASP A 50 -15.62 17.51 4.42
C ASP A 50 -14.50 17.60 5.48
N ASN A 51 -13.66 16.56 5.64
CA ASN A 51 -12.63 16.46 6.69
C ASN A 51 -13.17 16.72 8.10
N ARG A 52 -14.39 16.28 8.40
CA ARG A 52 -15.04 16.53 9.69
C ARG A 52 -14.40 15.75 10.84
N ASP A 53 -14.53 16.33 12.03
CA ASP A 53 -14.01 15.76 13.28
C ASP A 53 -14.86 14.56 13.71
N CYS A 54 -14.22 13.42 13.99
CA CYS A 54 -14.88 12.21 14.49
C CYS A 54 -15.19 12.25 15.99
N THR A 55 -14.72 13.26 16.72
CA THR A 55 -14.82 13.34 18.18
C THR A 55 -16.03 14.12 18.68
N ASP A 56 -16.66 14.93 17.82
CA ASP A 56 -17.91 15.61 18.13
C ASP A 56 -19.11 14.62 18.16
N GLU A 57 -20.28 15.10 18.62
CA GLU A 57 -21.47 14.25 18.78
C GLU A 57 -21.90 13.59 17.45
N ASN A 58 -21.85 14.33 16.35
CA ASN A 58 -22.25 13.86 15.03
C ASN A 58 -21.18 12.98 14.39
N GLY A 59 -19.90 13.37 14.52
CA GLY A 59 -18.73 12.63 14.08
C GLY A 59 -18.65 11.25 14.73
N LYS A 60 -19.00 11.13 16.01
CA LYS A 60 -19.11 9.83 16.68
C LYS A 60 -20.18 8.94 16.05
N ALA A 61 -21.32 9.50 15.63
CA ALA A 61 -22.36 8.74 14.94
C ALA A 61 -21.85 8.22 13.58
N TYR A 62 -21.10 9.05 12.84
CA TYR A 62 -20.43 8.65 11.61
C TYR A 62 -19.38 7.57 11.83
N ALA A 63 -18.45 7.78 12.75
CA ALA A 63 -17.39 6.81 13.08
C ALA A 63 -17.98 5.46 13.51
N LYS A 64 -19.05 5.48 14.32
CA LYS A 64 -19.79 4.27 14.73
C LYS A 64 -20.41 3.55 13.52
N TYR A 65 -21.06 4.30 12.64
CA TYR A 65 -21.66 3.73 11.41
C TYR A 65 -20.60 3.12 10.50
N ILE A 66 -19.52 3.86 10.21
CA ILE A 66 -18.42 3.47 9.33
C ILE A 66 -17.77 2.19 9.89
N LYS A 67 -17.40 2.18 11.17
CA LYS A 67 -16.80 1.02 11.83
C LYS A 67 -17.71 -0.21 11.81
N ALA A 68 -19.00 -0.03 12.03
CA ALA A 68 -19.96 -1.15 12.02
C ALA A 68 -20.21 -1.72 10.62
N ASN A 69 -19.91 -0.98 9.56
CA ASN A 69 -20.16 -1.37 8.17
C ASN A 69 -18.88 -1.45 7.33
N ALA A 70 -17.70 -1.50 7.97
CA ALA A 70 -16.41 -1.40 7.30
C ALA A 70 -16.26 -2.36 6.11
N THR A 71 -16.60 -3.65 6.29
CA THR A 71 -16.56 -4.65 5.22
C THR A 71 -17.38 -4.26 3.99
N LYS A 72 -18.57 -3.68 4.20
CA LYS A 72 -19.49 -3.26 3.12
C LYS A 72 -19.03 -1.98 2.43
N LEU A 73 -18.27 -1.16 3.15
CA LEU A 73 -17.74 0.11 2.65
C LEU A 73 -16.38 -0.06 1.96
N ALA A 74 -15.75 -1.24 2.00
CA ALA A 74 -14.41 -1.45 1.46
C ALA A 74 -14.26 -1.00 0.01
N GLY A 75 -15.10 -1.52 -0.91
CA GLY A 75 -15.07 -1.10 -2.31
C GLY A 75 -15.33 0.39 -2.49
N LEU A 76 -16.28 0.94 -1.74
CA LEU A 76 -16.62 2.37 -1.79
C LEU A 76 -15.47 3.26 -1.29
N ALA A 77 -14.73 2.81 -0.28
CA ALA A 77 -13.57 3.53 0.24
C ALA A 77 -12.44 3.57 -0.80
N ILE A 78 -12.29 2.53 -1.63
CA ILE A 78 -11.28 2.52 -2.70
C ILE A 78 -11.66 3.53 -3.81
N GLU A 79 -12.94 3.63 -4.14
CA GLU A 79 -13.46 4.61 -5.10
C GLU A 79 -13.37 6.05 -4.57
N HIS A 80 -13.45 6.24 -3.25
CA HIS A 80 -13.39 7.55 -2.58
C HIS A 80 -12.26 7.60 -1.53
N PRO A 81 -11.03 7.98 -1.93
CA PRO A 81 -9.85 7.94 -1.06
C PRO A 81 -10.00 8.69 0.27
N ALA A 82 -10.78 9.78 0.30
CA ALA A 82 -11.06 10.51 1.54
C ALA A 82 -11.67 9.61 2.62
N LEU A 83 -12.64 8.75 2.25
CA LEU A 83 -13.26 7.80 3.17
C LEU A 83 -12.26 6.73 3.60
N PHE A 84 -11.44 6.22 2.68
CA PHE A 84 -10.40 5.25 2.98
C PHE A 84 -9.39 5.78 4.00
N TYR A 85 -8.81 6.96 3.78
CA TYR A 85 -7.83 7.53 4.70
C TYR A 85 -8.43 7.91 6.06
N LEU A 86 -9.70 8.36 6.09
CA LEU A 86 -10.43 8.55 7.34
C LEU A 86 -10.52 7.24 8.14
N MET A 87 -10.84 6.13 7.47
CA MET A 87 -10.96 4.82 8.12
C MET A 87 -9.64 4.33 8.71
N LEU A 88 -8.51 4.57 8.03
CA LEU A 88 -7.18 4.25 8.56
C LEU A 88 -6.80 5.15 9.73
N ARG A 89 -6.90 6.48 9.55
CA ARG A 89 -6.54 7.48 10.56
C ARG A 89 -7.26 7.27 11.88
N GLU A 90 -8.56 7.02 11.81
CA GLU A 90 -9.44 6.88 12.98
C GLU A 90 -9.55 5.43 13.47
N LYS A 91 -8.75 4.51 12.91
CA LYS A 91 -8.72 3.08 13.27
C LYS A 91 -10.09 2.41 13.25
N LEU A 92 -10.85 2.66 12.18
CA LEU A 92 -12.22 2.18 11.99
C LEU A 92 -12.29 0.81 11.32
N ILE A 93 -11.16 0.30 10.82
CA ILE A 93 -11.06 -1.05 10.24
C ILE A 93 -10.60 -2.01 11.32
N SER A 94 -11.44 -2.97 11.69
CA SER A 94 -11.05 -4.00 12.65
C SER A 94 -10.32 -5.16 11.97
N ALA A 95 -9.59 -5.98 12.74
CA ALA A 95 -8.82 -7.10 12.18
C ALA A 95 -9.66 -8.07 11.32
N LYS A 96 -10.93 -8.30 11.68
CA LYS A 96 -11.85 -9.14 10.89
C LYS A 96 -12.28 -8.52 9.55
N ASP A 97 -12.17 -7.21 9.41
CA ASP A 97 -12.57 -6.48 8.21
C ASP A 97 -11.38 -6.21 7.28
N LEU A 98 -10.16 -6.41 7.76
CA LEU A 98 -8.92 -6.10 7.05
C LEU A 98 -8.80 -6.87 5.74
N ASP A 99 -9.17 -8.16 5.73
CA ASP A 99 -9.15 -9.01 4.54
C ASP A 99 -9.96 -8.41 3.37
N ALA A 100 -11.13 -7.84 3.67
CA ALA A 100 -11.97 -7.19 2.66
C ALA A 100 -11.31 -5.95 2.07
N PHE A 101 -10.57 -5.19 2.87
CA PHE A 101 -9.82 -4.02 2.39
C PHE A 101 -8.61 -4.42 1.58
N THR A 102 -7.82 -5.40 2.05
CA THR A 102 -6.65 -5.92 1.32
C THR A 102 -7.05 -6.43 -0.06
N LYS A 103 -8.14 -7.22 -0.14
CA LYS A 103 -8.66 -7.69 -1.43
C LYS A 103 -9.12 -6.54 -2.32
N ALA A 104 -9.88 -5.59 -1.78
CA ALA A 104 -10.40 -4.47 -2.55
C ALA A 104 -9.27 -3.56 -3.11
N VAL A 105 -8.21 -3.29 -2.33
CA VAL A 105 -7.07 -2.50 -2.83
C VAL A 105 -6.25 -3.26 -3.88
N GLN A 106 -6.08 -4.58 -3.71
CA GLN A 106 -5.39 -5.42 -4.69
C GLN A 106 -6.13 -5.44 -6.04
N ASP A 107 -7.44 -5.66 -6.01
CA ASP A 107 -8.29 -5.68 -7.21
C ASP A 107 -8.27 -4.33 -7.95
N SER A 108 -8.04 -3.22 -7.23
CA SER A 108 -7.94 -1.88 -7.81
C SER A 108 -6.61 -1.59 -8.51
N GLY A 109 -5.54 -2.32 -8.16
CA GLY A 109 -4.18 -2.05 -8.63
C GLY A 109 -3.56 -0.74 -8.16
N ASN A 110 -4.20 -0.01 -7.23
CA ASN A 110 -3.71 1.27 -6.73
C ASN A 110 -2.61 1.06 -5.67
N THR A 111 -1.35 1.28 -6.05
CA THR A 111 -0.17 1.05 -5.23
C THR A 111 -0.13 1.90 -3.96
N GLU A 112 -0.67 3.12 -3.99
CA GLU A 112 -0.71 4.01 -2.82
C GLU A 112 -1.67 3.48 -1.75
N LEU A 113 -2.87 3.05 -2.16
CA LEU A 113 -3.87 2.49 -1.23
C LEU A 113 -3.42 1.15 -0.67
N ILE A 114 -2.76 0.33 -1.50
CA ILE A 114 -2.12 -0.91 -1.08
C ILE A 114 -1.10 -0.66 0.05
N ALA A 115 -0.16 0.27 -0.16
CA ALA A 115 0.85 0.60 0.83
C ALA A 115 0.22 1.10 2.15
N ALA A 116 -0.83 1.92 2.04
CA ALA A 116 -1.53 2.47 3.20
C ALA A 116 -2.28 1.40 4.01
N VAL A 117 -2.94 0.41 3.38
CA VAL A 117 -3.56 -0.71 4.12
C VAL A 117 -2.50 -1.56 4.82
N LEU A 118 -1.36 -1.81 4.17
CA LEU A 118 -0.29 -2.62 4.75
C LEU A 118 0.34 -1.94 5.97
N ASP A 119 0.64 -0.65 5.89
CA ASP A 119 1.14 0.13 7.02
C ASP A 119 0.12 0.16 8.18
N TYR A 120 -1.16 0.33 7.85
CA TYR A 120 -2.24 0.25 8.81
C TYR A 120 -2.31 -1.14 9.47
N ALA A 121 -2.24 -2.23 8.71
CA ALA A 121 -2.24 -3.60 9.23
C ALA A 121 -1.09 -3.83 10.21
N ASN A 122 0.10 -3.33 9.89
CA ASN A 122 1.29 -3.46 10.73
C ASN A 122 1.19 -2.63 12.03
N SER A 123 0.57 -1.45 11.97
CA SER A 123 0.43 -0.54 13.11
C SER A 123 -0.82 -0.80 13.98
N SER A 124 -1.80 -1.56 13.48
CA SER A 124 -3.07 -1.85 14.16
C SER A 124 -3.06 -3.14 14.99
N VAL A 125 -1.99 -3.94 14.94
CA VAL A 125 -1.72 -5.02 15.90
C VAL A 125 -1.34 -4.40 17.26
N SER A 126 -2.12 -4.68 18.30
CA SER A 126 -2.02 -3.97 19.57
C SER A 126 -0.73 -4.29 20.36
N GLU A 127 -0.24 -3.27 21.08
CA GLU A 127 0.83 -3.37 22.09
C GLU A 127 0.59 -4.43 23.18
N LYS A 128 -0.64 -4.91 23.39
CA LYS A 128 -0.96 -5.89 24.45
C LYS A 128 -0.53 -7.33 24.13
N ASP A 129 -0.11 -7.63 22.90
CA ASP A 129 0.43 -8.94 22.50
C ASP A 129 1.96 -8.95 22.30
N LYS A 130 2.66 -7.85 22.67
CA LYS A 130 4.12 -7.71 22.51
C LYS A 130 4.97 -8.62 23.39
N ALA A 131 4.40 -9.33 24.38
CA ALA A 131 5.16 -10.21 25.27
C ALA A 131 5.33 -11.66 24.75
N LYS A 132 4.59 -12.09 23.72
CA LYS A 132 4.73 -13.45 23.15
C LYS A 132 5.37 -13.50 21.77
N VAL A 133 5.68 -12.35 21.17
CA VAL A 133 6.28 -12.28 19.82
C VAL A 133 7.68 -11.66 19.88
N GLN A 134 8.45 -11.97 20.91
CA GLN A 134 9.91 -11.82 20.88
C GLN A 134 10.58 -12.90 20.00
N GLN A 135 9.78 -13.79 19.38
CA GLN A 135 10.25 -14.90 18.54
C GLN A 135 9.71 -14.90 17.10
N LYS A 136 9.18 -13.76 16.60
CA LYS A 136 8.93 -13.57 15.16
C LYS A 136 9.45 -12.23 14.63
N LYS A 137 10.66 -11.87 15.06
CA LYS A 137 11.50 -10.93 14.31
C LYS A 137 12.05 -11.57 13.02
N GLU A 138 11.85 -12.88 12.82
CA GLU A 138 12.31 -13.67 11.66
C GLU A 138 11.21 -14.02 10.64
N THR A 139 9.94 -13.64 10.85
CA THR A 139 8.84 -13.96 9.90
C THR A 139 8.22 -12.73 9.23
N LEU A 140 8.77 -11.54 9.49
CA LEU A 140 8.25 -10.27 8.96
C LEU A 140 8.90 -9.89 7.62
N ASP A 141 10.15 -10.30 7.39
CA ASP A 141 10.88 -10.05 6.13
C ASP A 141 10.32 -10.87 4.95
N THR A 142 9.68 -12.02 5.20
CA THR A 142 9.13 -12.87 4.14
C THR A 142 7.88 -12.28 3.48
N ASN A 143 7.02 -11.56 4.24
CA ASN A 143 5.72 -11.12 3.74
C ASN A 143 5.77 -9.80 2.95
N VAL A 144 6.76 -8.93 3.20
CA VAL A 144 6.97 -7.72 2.39
C VAL A 144 7.66 -8.07 1.08
N THR A 145 8.59 -9.02 1.11
CA THR A 145 9.33 -9.44 -0.08
C THR A 145 8.41 -10.16 -1.07
N ASN A 146 7.52 -11.05 -0.62
CA ASN A 146 6.52 -11.68 -1.49
C ASN A 146 5.45 -10.71 -2.05
N PHE A 147 5.40 -9.46 -1.59
CA PHE A 147 4.42 -8.47 -2.02
C PHE A 147 4.95 -7.53 -3.12
N LEU A 148 6.28 -7.38 -3.21
CA LEU A 148 6.96 -6.52 -4.19
C LEU A 148 7.71 -7.31 -5.28
N PHE A 149 7.93 -8.59 -5.03
CA PHE A 149 8.77 -9.47 -5.84
C PHE A 149 8.04 -10.81 -6.02
N ASP A 150 8.26 -11.47 -7.16
CA ASP A 150 7.70 -12.80 -7.38
C ASP A 150 8.47 -13.81 -6.53
N ALA A 151 7.77 -14.53 -5.65
CA ALA A 151 8.38 -15.45 -4.69
C ALA A 151 9.24 -16.53 -5.37
N GLU A 152 8.84 -17.01 -6.55
CA GLU A 152 9.62 -17.99 -7.32
C GLU A 152 10.89 -17.37 -7.91
N GLN A 153 10.89 -16.06 -8.19
CA GLN A 153 12.04 -15.35 -8.76
C GLN A 153 13.03 -14.90 -7.68
N ILE A 154 12.55 -14.55 -6.48
CA ILE A 154 13.39 -14.25 -5.32
C ILE A 154 14.29 -15.44 -4.95
N GLU A 155 13.73 -16.66 -4.94
CA GLU A 155 14.51 -17.88 -4.64
C GLU A 155 15.67 -18.09 -5.62
N GLN A 156 15.53 -17.64 -6.88
CA GLN A 156 16.59 -17.80 -7.89
C GLN A 156 17.79 -16.90 -7.63
N ILE A 157 17.58 -15.76 -6.97
CA ILE A 157 18.65 -14.80 -6.68
C ILE A 157 19.11 -14.85 -5.21
N SER A 158 18.38 -15.55 -4.35
CA SER A 158 18.78 -15.79 -2.97
C SER A 158 20.17 -16.45 -2.89
N GLY A 159 21.02 -15.94 -2.01
CA GLY A 159 22.41 -16.36 -1.86
C GLY A 159 23.35 -15.91 -3.00
N LYS A 160 22.89 -15.14 -3.99
CA LYS A 160 23.76 -14.56 -5.02
C LYS A 160 24.39 -13.26 -4.52
N THR A 161 25.59 -13.00 -5.02
CA THR A 161 26.33 -11.77 -4.74
C THR A 161 26.33 -10.86 -5.97
N PHE A 162 25.95 -9.60 -5.76
CA PHE A 162 25.88 -8.55 -6.77
C PHE A 162 26.89 -7.45 -6.46
N ALA A 163 27.49 -6.88 -7.50
CA ALA A 163 28.22 -5.62 -7.42
C ALA A 163 27.50 -4.54 -8.21
N VAL A 164 27.70 -3.27 -7.87
CA VAL A 164 27.11 -2.14 -8.60
C VAL A 164 28.18 -1.16 -9.08
N THR A 165 27.98 -0.63 -10.28
CA THR A 165 28.82 0.44 -10.84
C THR A 165 28.00 1.47 -11.61
N GLY A 166 28.50 2.69 -11.70
CA GLY A 166 27.85 3.79 -12.39
C GLY A 166 26.68 4.42 -11.60
N LYS A 167 25.85 5.16 -12.33
CA LYS A 167 24.65 5.82 -11.81
C LYS A 167 23.44 4.91 -11.93
N LEU A 168 22.63 4.89 -10.87
CA LEU A 168 21.36 4.18 -10.83
C LEU A 168 20.25 4.98 -11.53
N LYS A 169 19.32 4.30 -12.19
CA LYS A 169 18.18 4.89 -12.92
C LYS A 169 16.83 4.51 -12.33
N THR A 170 16.69 3.25 -11.93
CA THR A 170 15.45 2.67 -11.37
C THR A 170 15.44 2.66 -9.83
N PHE A 171 16.62 2.78 -9.21
CA PHE A 171 16.78 2.98 -7.77
C PHE A 171 17.22 4.42 -7.49
N ALA A 172 16.62 5.07 -6.49
CA ALA A 172 16.96 6.42 -6.05
C ALA A 172 18.35 6.47 -5.38
N SER A 173 18.81 5.36 -4.78
CA SER A 173 20.12 5.28 -4.16
C SER A 173 20.68 3.86 -4.08
N ARG A 174 21.99 3.73 -3.81
CA ARG A 174 22.61 2.42 -3.51
C ARG A 174 22.05 1.77 -2.26
N ASN A 175 21.61 2.57 -1.28
CA ASN A 175 21.00 2.07 -0.06
C ASN A 175 19.64 1.42 -0.36
N GLU A 176 18.87 1.97 -1.31
CA GLU A 176 17.62 1.35 -1.77
C GLU A 176 17.88 0.02 -2.48
N LEU A 177 18.90 -0.02 -3.35
CA LEU A 177 19.32 -1.26 -4.01
C LEU A 177 19.80 -2.32 -3.01
N GLN A 178 20.57 -1.91 -1.99
CA GLN A 178 21.00 -2.79 -0.90
C GLN A 178 19.79 -3.40 -0.19
N ALA A 179 18.83 -2.56 0.22
CA ALA A 179 17.62 -3.04 0.90
C ALA A 179 16.80 -4.01 0.02
N CYS A 180 16.75 -3.76 -1.30
CA CYS A 180 16.12 -4.67 -2.26
C CYS A 180 16.83 -6.03 -2.34
N LEU A 181 18.16 -6.04 -2.40
CA LEU A 181 18.95 -7.26 -2.43
C LEU A 181 18.82 -8.05 -1.12
N ASP A 182 18.88 -7.37 0.02
CA ASP A 182 18.72 -7.98 1.33
C ASP A 182 17.35 -8.64 1.48
N ALA A 183 16.29 -7.96 1.01
CA ALA A 183 14.94 -8.51 0.98
C ALA A 183 14.86 -9.80 0.14
N CYS A 184 15.56 -9.83 -1.00
CA CYS A 184 15.63 -11.02 -1.84
C CYS A 184 16.63 -12.09 -1.36
N GLY A 185 17.25 -11.93 -0.18
CA GLY A 185 18.27 -12.85 0.34
C GLY A 185 19.59 -12.82 -0.44
N ALA A 186 19.84 -11.78 -1.21
CA ALA A 186 21.06 -11.56 -1.99
C ALA A 186 21.98 -10.56 -1.29
N THR A 187 23.26 -10.55 -1.68
CA THR A 187 24.28 -9.67 -1.05
C THR A 187 24.81 -8.65 -2.06
N LEU A 188 24.89 -7.38 -1.65
CA LEU A 188 25.61 -6.36 -2.41
C LEU A 188 27.06 -6.23 -1.90
N THR A 189 28.02 -6.15 -2.82
CA THR A 189 29.43 -5.86 -2.53
C THR A 189 29.96 -4.74 -3.42
N GLU A 190 30.89 -3.96 -2.88
CA GLU A 190 31.57 -2.91 -3.65
C GLU A 190 32.76 -3.42 -4.46
N ARG A 191 33.32 -4.56 -4.05
CA ARG A 191 34.52 -5.16 -4.65
C ARG A 191 34.16 -6.31 -5.57
N LEU A 192 34.78 -6.33 -6.75
CA LEU A 192 34.70 -7.47 -7.64
C LEU A 192 35.66 -8.55 -7.14
N SER A 193 35.15 -9.78 -7.07
CA SER A 193 35.91 -10.99 -6.82
C SER A 193 35.28 -12.12 -7.63
N ARG A 194 35.94 -13.28 -7.71
CA ARG A 194 35.38 -14.46 -8.39
C ARG A 194 34.09 -14.98 -7.75
N ASP A 195 33.81 -14.58 -6.51
CA ASP A 195 32.62 -14.98 -5.77
C ASP A 195 31.39 -14.11 -6.10
N VAL A 196 31.60 -13.00 -6.82
CA VAL A 196 30.51 -12.13 -7.29
C VAL A 196 29.84 -12.77 -8.50
N ASN A 197 28.52 -12.93 -8.45
CA ASN A 197 27.76 -13.55 -9.52
C ASN A 197 27.41 -12.54 -10.63
N TYR A 198 27.04 -11.32 -10.25
CA TYR A 198 26.55 -10.32 -11.19
C TYR A 198 27.12 -8.92 -10.93
N LEU A 199 27.36 -8.16 -12.00
CA LEU A 199 27.63 -6.72 -11.95
C LEU A 199 26.42 -5.97 -12.53
N ILE A 200 25.75 -5.17 -11.70
CA ILE A 200 24.68 -4.26 -12.10
C ILE A 200 25.30 -2.98 -12.68
N THR A 201 25.03 -2.74 -13.97
CA THR A 201 25.50 -1.58 -14.73
C THR A 201 24.52 -1.21 -15.84
N ASN A 202 24.21 0.08 -15.98
CA ASN A 202 23.37 0.58 -17.09
C ASN A 202 24.12 0.75 -18.41
N THR A 203 25.43 0.52 -18.41
CA THR A 203 26.30 0.67 -19.57
C THR A 203 27.23 -0.54 -19.66
N PRO A 204 26.71 -1.74 -19.93
CA PRO A 204 27.50 -2.98 -19.92
C PRO A 204 28.63 -2.98 -20.94
N ASP A 205 28.47 -2.29 -22.07
CA ASP A 205 29.47 -2.19 -23.15
C ASP A 205 30.47 -1.04 -22.94
N SER A 206 30.36 -0.30 -21.83
CA SER A 206 31.31 0.79 -21.55
C SER A 206 32.66 0.24 -21.07
N ASP A 207 33.75 0.85 -21.54
CA ASP A 207 35.13 0.48 -21.21
C ASP A 207 35.59 0.97 -19.82
N THR A 208 34.70 0.86 -18.83
CA THR A 208 35.02 1.25 -17.45
C THR A 208 35.89 0.19 -16.78
N ALA A 209 36.74 0.63 -15.84
CA ALA A 209 37.63 -0.29 -15.12
C ALA A 209 36.89 -1.48 -14.48
N LYS A 210 35.72 -1.24 -13.87
CA LYS A 210 34.90 -2.29 -13.28
C LYS A 210 34.26 -3.23 -14.32
N ASN A 211 33.89 -2.74 -15.50
CA ASN A 211 33.36 -3.61 -16.56
C ASN A 211 34.43 -4.52 -17.15
N ARG A 212 35.65 -4.01 -17.35
CA ARG A 212 36.80 -4.82 -17.78
C ARG A 212 37.18 -5.86 -16.73
N GLU A 213 37.20 -5.46 -15.46
CA GLU A 213 37.49 -6.37 -14.35
C GLU A 213 36.44 -7.48 -14.25
N ALA A 214 35.15 -7.14 -14.33
CA ALA A 214 34.07 -8.12 -14.35
C ALA A 214 34.19 -9.10 -15.52
N GLU A 215 34.49 -8.61 -16.72
CA GLU A 215 34.70 -9.44 -17.90
C GLU A 215 35.91 -10.39 -17.73
N SER A 216 37.03 -9.89 -17.20
CA SER A 216 38.23 -10.70 -16.93
C SER A 216 38.00 -11.79 -15.87
N LEU A 217 37.09 -11.54 -14.91
CA LEU A 217 36.74 -12.47 -13.85
C LEU A 217 35.59 -13.42 -14.26
N GLY A 218 34.99 -13.23 -15.43
CA GLY A 218 33.85 -14.02 -15.92
C GLY A 218 32.53 -13.70 -15.21
N ILE A 219 32.39 -12.50 -14.64
CA ILE A 219 31.21 -12.05 -13.91
C ILE A 219 30.16 -11.55 -14.90
N SER A 220 28.92 -12.04 -14.79
CA SER A 220 27.82 -11.64 -15.65
C SER A 220 27.43 -10.17 -15.44
N ARG A 221 27.45 -9.37 -16.51
CA ARG A 221 27.03 -7.95 -16.46
C ARG A 221 25.54 -7.85 -16.81
N ILE A 222 24.75 -7.24 -15.94
CA ILE A 222 23.31 -7.04 -16.12
C ILE A 222 22.93 -5.58 -15.91
N THR A 223 21.85 -5.14 -16.54
CA THR A 223 21.25 -3.81 -16.32
C THR A 223 20.31 -3.81 -15.12
N GLU A 224 19.97 -2.62 -14.63
CA GLU A 224 18.94 -2.50 -13.58
C GLU A 224 17.58 -3.05 -14.03
N ALA A 225 17.21 -2.86 -15.30
CA ALA A 225 15.96 -3.41 -15.84
C ALA A 225 15.96 -4.94 -15.78
N GLN A 226 17.05 -5.57 -16.18
CA GLN A 226 17.21 -7.03 -16.08
C GLN A 226 17.21 -7.50 -14.63
N PHE A 227 17.85 -6.77 -13.72
CA PHE A 227 17.78 -7.07 -12.30
C PHE A 227 16.34 -7.02 -11.79
N ASN A 228 15.58 -5.97 -12.14
CA ASN A 228 14.18 -5.83 -11.74
C ASN A 228 13.31 -6.98 -12.30
N GLU A 229 13.55 -7.44 -13.53
CA GLU A 229 12.90 -8.62 -14.10
C GLU A 229 13.29 -9.92 -13.36
N MET A 230 14.55 -10.07 -12.96
CA MET A 230 15.02 -11.23 -12.20
C MET A 230 14.40 -11.33 -10.80
N VAL A 231 13.89 -10.21 -10.27
CA VAL A 231 13.22 -10.18 -8.95
C VAL A 231 11.71 -9.96 -9.07
N GLY A 232 11.18 -9.80 -10.28
CA GLY A 232 9.75 -9.54 -10.49
C GLY A 232 9.29 -8.16 -10.01
N ARG A 233 10.21 -7.21 -9.84
CA ARG A 233 9.90 -5.84 -9.43
C ARG A 233 9.30 -5.08 -10.60
N LYS A 234 8.00 -4.75 -10.52
CA LYS A 234 7.33 -3.85 -11.48
C LYS A 234 7.73 -2.40 -11.18
N VAL A 235 8.54 -1.82 -12.07
CA VAL A 235 8.98 -0.42 -12.06
C VAL A 235 8.07 0.43 -12.94
#